data_AF-E7FPC4-F1
#
_entry.id   AF-E7FPC4-F1
#
_cell.length_a   1.000
_cell.length_b   1.000
_cell.length_c   1.000
_cell.angle_alpha   90.00
_cell.angle_beta   90.00
_cell.angle_gamma   90.00
#
_symmetry.space_group_name_H-M   'P 1'
#
loop_
_entity.id
_entity.type
_entity.pdbx_description
1 polymer ?
#
loop_
_entity_poly.entity_id
_entity_poly.type
_entity_poly.pdbx_seq_one_letter_code
_entity_poly.pdbx_strand_id
1 'polypeptide(L)' 'MPETLNGRQKIKAYLDANDISIASLATMYGMSKQDLSDYLAGRKRNPQANRVILKIISDFKLS' A
#
# COMPACT_ATOMS: atom_id res chain seq x y z
N MET A 1 -13.30 8.64 -5.41
CA MET A 1 -12.04 9.34 -5.74
C MET A 1 -11.25 8.49 -6.75
N PRO A 2 -11.18 8.93 -8.02
CA PRO A 2 -10.46 8.24 -9.10
C PRO A 2 -8.95 8.04 -8.82
N GLU A 3 -8.38 8.85 -7.93
CA GLU A 3 -6.93 8.91 -7.68
C GLU A 3 -6.37 7.76 -6.82
N THR A 4 -7.21 7.15 -5.96
CA THR A 4 -6.77 6.03 -5.09
C THR A 4 -6.52 4.72 -5.85
N LEU A 5 -7.04 4.57 -7.06
CA LEU A 5 -6.74 3.42 -7.93
C LEU A 5 -5.30 3.48 -8.44
N ASN A 6 -4.83 4.69 -8.81
CA ASN A 6 -3.46 4.92 -9.27
C ASN A 6 -2.45 4.68 -8.14
N GLY A 7 -2.72 5.18 -6.93
CA GLY A 7 -1.80 5.01 -5.79
C GLY A 7 -1.56 3.55 -5.38
N ARG A 8 -2.60 2.72 -5.31
CA ARG A 8 -2.45 1.29 -4.96
C ARG A 8 -1.68 0.51 -6.03
N GLN A 9 -1.90 0.83 -7.30
CA GLN A 9 -1.19 0.19 -8.41
C GLN A 9 0.29 0.56 -8.41
N LYS A 10 0.62 1.85 -8.20
CA LYS A 10 2.01 2.31 -8.06
C LYS A 10 2.76 1.57 -6.95
N ILE A 11 2.12 1.38 -5.80
CA ILE A 11 2.72 0.61 -4.70
C ILE A 11 2.98 -0.83 -5.14
N LYS A 12 1.99 -1.52 -5.72
CA LYS A 12 2.15 -2.91 -6.18
C LYS A 12 3.28 -3.05 -7.20
N ALA A 13 3.32 -2.17 -8.19
CA ALA A 13 4.37 -2.16 -9.20
C ALA A 13 5.77 -1.94 -8.58
N TYR A 14 5.87 -1.05 -7.59
CA TYR A 14 7.13 -0.84 -6.87
C TYR A 14 7.55 -2.08 -6.08
N LEU A 15 6.62 -2.75 -5.40
CA LEU A 15 6.91 -3.98 -4.66
C LEU A 15 7.41 -5.08 -5.61
N ASP A 16 6.71 -5.31 -6.72
CA ASP A 16 7.06 -6.32 -7.71
C ASP A 16 8.42 -6.02 -8.36
N ALA A 17 8.70 -4.75 -8.70
CA ALA A 17 9.96 -4.34 -9.34
C ALA A 17 11.19 -4.45 -8.41
N ASN A 18 10.98 -4.46 -7.09
CA ASN A 18 12.06 -4.51 -6.10
C ASN A 18 12.08 -5.84 -5.33
N ASP A 19 11.30 -6.84 -5.75
CA ASP A 19 11.14 -8.14 -5.07
C ASP A 19 10.77 -8.00 -3.57
N ILE A 20 9.97 -6.98 -3.25
CA ILE A 20 9.53 -6.72 -1.87
C ILE A 20 8.19 -7.41 -1.65
N SER A 21 8.18 -8.39 -0.74
CA SER A 21 6.93 -9.05 -0.36
C SER A 21 5.97 -8.10 0.41
N ILE A 22 4.66 -8.29 0.23
CA ILE A 22 3.64 -7.59 1.04
C ILE A 22 3.84 -7.85 2.54
N ALA A 23 4.37 -9.02 2.93
CA ALA A 23 4.65 -9.32 4.32
C ALA A 23 5.76 -8.43 4.88
N SER A 24 6.85 -8.24 4.14
CA SER A 24 7.96 -7.36 4.52
C SER A 24 7.50 -5.91 4.68
N LEU A 25 6.67 -5.43 3.74
CA LEU A 25 6.08 -4.09 3.84
C LEU A 25 5.14 -4.00 5.05
N ALA A 26 4.32 -5.02 5.31
CA ALA A 26 3.43 -5.03 6.47
C ALA A 26 4.21 -4.96 7.79
N THR A 27 5.32 -5.71 7.90
CA THR A 27 6.24 -5.65 9.06
C THR A 27 6.83 -4.26 9.24
N MET A 28 7.30 -3.61 8.17
CA MET A 28 7.85 -2.24 8.23
C MET A 28 6.83 -1.22 8.76
N TYR A 29 5.55 -1.40 8.41
CA TYR A 29 4.47 -0.50 8.82
C TYR A 29 3.73 -0.97 10.10
N GLY A 30 4.23 -2.01 10.77
CA GLY A 30 3.66 -2.51 12.03
C GLY A 30 2.23 -3.04 11.89
N MET A 31 1.92 -3.71 10.78
CA MET A 31 0.57 -4.21 10.48
C MET A 31 0.56 -5.66 10.01
N SER A 32 -0.63 -6.26 10.01
CA SER A 32 -0.82 -7.62 9.50
C SER A 32 -0.68 -7.65 7.98
N LYS A 33 -0.11 -8.74 7.45
CA LYS A 33 -0.05 -9.00 5.99
C LYS A 33 -1.44 -8.93 5.36
N GLN A 34 -2.46 -9.45 6.05
CA GLN A 34 -3.83 -9.48 5.56
C GLN A 34 -4.42 -8.08 5.45
N ASP A 35 -4.29 -7.24 6.48
CA ASP A 35 -4.77 -5.86 6.44
C ASP A 35 -4.12 -5.07 5.30
N LEU A 36 -2.80 -5.16 5.17
CA LEU A 36 -2.09 -4.47 4.09
C LEU A 36 -2.55 -4.97 2.71
N SER A 37 -2.71 -6.30 2.56
CA SER A 37 -3.22 -6.89 1.32
C SER A 37 -4.61 -6.37 0.99
N ASP A 38 -5.51 -6.25 1.97
CA ASP A 38 -6.87 -5.74 1.77
C ASP A 38 -6.91 -4.24 1.49
N TYR A 39 -5.97 -3.47 2.04
CA TYR A 39 -5.77 -2.05 1.71
C TYR A 39 -5.30 -1.87 0.27
N LEU A 40 -4.31 -2.65 -0.16
CA LEU A 40 -3.76 -2.62 -1.53
C LEU A 40 -4.72 -3.21 -2.57
N ALA A 41 -5.53 -4.19 -2.20
CA ALA A 41 -6.60 -4.73 -3.05
C ALA A 41 -7.83 -3.81 -3.08
N GLY A 42 -7.95 -2.85 -2.17
CA GLY A 42 -9.09 -1.96 -2.07
C GLY A 42 -10.35 -2.66 -1.55
N ARG A 43 -10.23 -3.80 -0.85
CA ARG A 43 -11.32 -4.48 -0.14
C ARG A 43 -11.70 -3.73 1.13
N LYS A 44 -10.73 -3.13 1.81
CA LYS A 44 -10.92 -2.30 3.00
C LYS A 44 -10.58 -0.84 2.66
N ARG A 45 -11.60 0.03 2.61
CA ARG A 45 -11.52 1.43 2.15
C ARG A 45 -11.79 2.46 3.25
N ASN A 46 -11.46 2.12 4.50
CA ASN A 46 -11.63 3.02 5.62
C ASN A 46 -10.59 4.17 5.59
N PRO A 47 -10.78 5.25 6.38
CA PRO A 47 -9.82 6.35 6.42
C PRO A 47 -8.39 5.93 6.80
N GLN A 48 -8.24 4.90 7.64
CA GLN A 48 -6.94 4.34 8.00
C GLN A 48 -6.22 3.74 6.78
N ALA A 49 -6.92 2.96 5.95
CA ALA A 49 -6.38 2.40 4.72
C ALA A 49 -5.83 3.51 3.82
N ASN A 50 -6.59 4.60 3.64
CA ASN A 50 -6.16 5.72 2.80
C ASN A 50 -4.91 6.40 3.38
N ARG A 51 -4.83 6.60 4.70
CA ARG A 51 -3.63 7.16 5.35
C ARG A 51 -2.40 6.29 5.14
N VAL A 52 -2.56 4.96 5.25
CA VAL A 52 -1.47 4.01 5.02
C VAL A 52 -0.99 4.09 3.57
N ILE A 53 -1.90 4.07 2.60
CA ILE A 53 -1.55 4.20 1.18
C ILE A 53 -0.81 5.52 0.90
N LEU A 54 -1.31 6.65 1.43
CA LEU A 54 -0.65 7.94 1.27
C LEU A 54 0.75 7.96 1.92
N LYS A 55 0.88 7.36 3.10
CA LYS A 55 2.18 7.25 3.80
C LYS A 55 3.18 6.44 2.99
N ILE A 56 2.78 5.29 2.44
CA ILE A 56 3.65 4.46 1.58
C ILE A 56 4.07 5.26 0.35
N ILE A 57 3.15 5.95 -0.32
CA ILE A 57 3.48 6.79 -1.49
C ILE A 57 4.51 7.86 -1.11
N SER A 58 4.35 8.51 0.03
CA SER A 58 5.28 9.54 0.52
C SER A 58 6.64 8.95 0.88
N ASP A 59 6.68 7.86 1.64
CA ASP A 59 7.92 7.26 2.15
C ASP A 59 8.79 6.71 1.00
N PHE A 60 8.17 6.10 -0.01
CA PHE A 60 8.85 5.57 -1.21
C PHE A 60 8.94 6.58 -2.37
N LYS A 61 8.49 7.82 -2.18
CA LYS A 61 8.50 8.89 -3.19
C LYS A 61 7.84 8.46 -4.52
N LEU A 62 6.68 7.82 -4.45
CA LEU A 62 5.92 7.30 -5.59
C LEU A 62 4.97 8.34 -6.23
N SER A 63 5.16 9.63 -5.91
CA SER A 63 4.38 10.76 -6.44
C SER A 63 4.65 10.97 -7.93
#